data_AF-A0A727H4K4-F1
#
_entry.id   AF-A0A727H4K4-F1
#
_cell.length_a   1.000
_cell.length_b   1.000
_cell.length_c   1.000
_cell.angle_alpha   90.00
_cell.angle_beta   90.00
_cell.angle_gamma   90.00
#
_symmetry.space_group_name_H-M   'P 1'
#
loop_
_entity.id
_entity.type
_entity.pdbx_description
1 polymer ?
#
loop_
_entity_poly.entity_id
_entity_poly.type
_entity_poly.pdbx_seq_one_letter_code
_entity_poly.pdbx_strand_id
1 'polypeptide(L)'
;VKKSPYKILLKRDGTAPNYVINGLITTSTAWIEGGKTRYDLLGNAMQTAGIDSGMTKTTSIASGYSGQWTETSANFNNITSTGQLAFRVGFNSALYSVYLRRDGTLPMTGDLNLDGHNINNIANINATGNITTTSDLQARNIKATGKVDADGDISSGRYLIAKSKDEDASIKIGGDGTGNHNFMFESQKRTSVVFFPSVNSALLTYKFRGNINILSPSGDSVGVKLNGTTGNITASGNIEAAQNVKGATLESTGRATVGEFVQLNGQAEVGKVCQSNGLQGRTAKGKILSCVNGVWTGSVQINNSQCKWFSPANAFSYFGEYSGQLHEKPIICPAGYIMTGSKMWGWAEDVDDEHVDIYCCPLS
;
A
#
# COMPACT_ATOMS: atom_id res chain seq x y z
N VAL A 1 -69.13 43.76 20.17
CA VAL A 1 -68.84 42.30 20.07
C VAL A 1 -69.68 41.56 21.11
N LYS A 2 -70.71 40.80 20.71
CA LYS A 2 -71.42 39.90 21.65
C LYS A 2 -70.46 38.78 22.04
N LYS A 3 -70.10 38.68 23.32
CA LYS A 3 -69.35 37.54 23.87
C LYS A 3 -70.37 36.60 24.52
N SER A 4 -70.55 35.41 23.96
CA SER A 4 -71.35 34.37 24.63
C SER A 4 -70.42 33.55 25.54
N PRO A 5 -70.74 33.36 26.83
CA PRO A 5 -69.97 32.46 27.69
C PRO A 5 -70.07 31.04 27.15
N TYR A 6 -69.04 30.20 27.32
CA TYR A 6 -69.05 28.80 26.87
C TYR A 6 -68.84 27.83 28.03
N LYS A 7 -69.26 26.58 27.84
CA LYS A 7 -69.01 25.46 28.75
C LYS A 7 -68.17 24.41 28.03
N ILE A 8 -67.13 23.91 28.70
CA ILE A 8 -66.33 22.77 28.26
C ILE A 8 -66.73 21.59 29.11
N LEU A 9 -67.18 20.50 28.48
CA LEU A 9 -67.31 19.22 29.14
C LEU A 9 -66.28 18.26 28.61
N LEU A 10 -65.58 17.59 29.53
CA LEU A 10 -64.69 16.48 29.23
C LEU A 10 -65.36 15.19 29.70
N LYS A 11 -65.42 14.22 28.80
CA LYS A 11 -65.87 12.88 29.07
C LYS A 11 -64.68 11.95 28.99
N ARG A 12 -64.47 11.21 30.08
CA ARG A 12 -63.50 10.13 30.15
C ARG A 12 -64.20 8.82 29.89
N ASP A 13 -63.81 8.15 28.81
CA ASP A 13 -64.23 6.80 28.46
C ASP A 13 -63.01 5.84 28.56
N GLY A 14 -63.26 4.53 28.59
CA GLY A 14 -62.22 3.50 28.69
C GLY A 14 -61.76 3.20 30.12
N THR A 15 -60.71 2.38 30.23
CA THR A 15 -60.16 1.89 31.50
C THR A 15 -58.67 2.24 31.64
N ALA A 16 -58.18 2.34 32.87
CA ALA A 16 -56.77 2.63 33.12
C ALA A 16 -55.86 1.57 32.48
N PRO A 17 -54.70 1.94 31.91
CA PRO A 17 -54.12 3.29 31.87
C PRO A 17 -54.57 4.13 30.65
N ASN A 18 -55.34 3.58 29.73
CA ASN A 18 -55.62 4.16 28.41
C ASN A 18 -57.01 4.80 28.36
N TYR A 19 -57.18 5.90 29.09
CA TYR A 19 -58.40 6.68 29.04
C TYR A 19 -58.54 7.46 27.73
N VAL A 20 -59.71 7.38 27.11
CA VAL A 20 -60.09 8.24 26.00
C VAL A 20 -60.76 9.48 26.57
N ILE A 21 -60.12 10.64 26.42
CA ILE A 21 -60.72 11.91 26.81
C ILE A 21 -61.29 12.58 25.59
N ASN A 22 -62.62 12.57 25.49
CA ASN A 22 -63.35 13.36 24.53
C ASN A 22 -63.88 14.61 25.22
N GLY A 23 -64.09 15.69 24.47
CA GLY A 23 -64.71 16.88 25.01
C GLY A 23 -65.61 17.58 24.02
N LEU A 24 -66.57 18.31 24.56
CA LEU A 24 -67.47 19.15 23.78
C LEU A 24 -67.53 20.53 24.42
N ILE A 25 -67.16 21.54 23.65
CA ILE A 25 -67.34 22.95 23.98
C ILE A 25 -68.66 23.40 23.39
N THR A 26 -69.52 24.03 24.17
CA THR A 26 -70.75 24.64 23.67
C THR A 26 -70.90 26.08 24.15
N THR A 27 -71.49 26.96 23.33
CA THR A 27 -71.93 28.26 23.83
C THR A 27 -73.03 28.05 24.87
N SER A 28 -72.96 28.74 26.00
CA SER A 28 -73.93 28.60 27.10
C SER A 28 -75.31 29.13 26.71
N THR A 29 -75.35 30.02 25.72
CA THR A 29 -76.58 30.58 25.17
C THR A 29 -76.71 30.19 23.70
N ALA A 30 -77.96 29.97 23.27
CA ALA A 30 -78.28 29.86 21.86
C ALA A 30 -78.08 31.21 21.14
N TRP A 31 -77.66 31.16 19.87
CA TRP A 31 -77.60 32.34 19.02
C TRP A 31 -78.99 32.65 18.46
N ILE A 32 -79.75 33.46 19.20
CA ILE A 32 -81.10 33.86 18.85
C ILE A 32 -81.14 35.37 18.62
N GLU A 33 -81.74 35.80 17.51
CA GLU A 33 -82.05 37.20 17.22
C GLU A 33 -83.47 37.30 16.66
N GLY A 34 -84.28 38.23 17.19
CA GLY A 34 -85.69 38.36 16.79
C GLY A 34 -86.53 37.10 17.03
N GLY A 35 -86.20 36.31 18.06
CA GLY A 35 -86.89 35.05 18.38
C GLY A 35 -86.55 33.86 17.48
N LYS A 36 -85.66 34.03 16.50
CA LYS A 36 -85.22 32.96 15.58
C LYS A 36 -83.77 32.57 15.84
N THR A 37 -83.49 31.27 15.77
CA THR A 37 -82.12 30.75 15.78
C THR A 37 -81.39 31.18 14.50
N ARG A 38 -80.23 31.82 14.66
CA ARG A 38 -79.40 32.33 13.56
C ARG A 38 -78.47 31.25 13.02
N TYR A 39 -79.04 30.25 12.33
CA TYR A 39 -78.27 29.16 11.73
C TYR A 39 -77.34 29.62 10.61
N ASP A 40 -77.67 30.71 9.95
CA ASP A 40 -76.80 31.40 9.00
C ASP A 40 -75.49 31.86 9.64
N LEU A 41 -75.58 32.47 10.84
CA LEU A 41 -74.41 32.93 11.59
C LEU A 41 -73.66 31.78 12.26
N LEU A 42 -74.38 30.77 12.76
CA LEU A 42 -73.76 29.54 13.28
C LEU A 42 -73.01 28.79 12.18
N GLY A 43 -73.57 28.68 10.97
CA GLY A 43 -72.91 28.07 9.82
C GLY A 43 -71.66 28.85 9.39
N ASN A 44 -71.68 30.18 9.45
CA ASN A 44 -70.50 31.01 9.22
C ASN A 44 -69.42 30.79 10.31
N ALA A 45 -69.85 30.74 11.58
CA ALA A 45 -68.94 30.42 12.68
C ALA A 45 -68.32 29.02 12.54
N MET A 46 -69.09 28.03 12.08
CA MET A 46 -68.60 26.68 11.80
C MET A 46 -67.58 26.65 10.66
N GLN A 47 -67.81 27.40 9.57
CA GLN A 47 -66.82 27.54 8.50
C GLN A 47 -65.50 28.11 9.00
N THR A 48 -65.56 29.06 9.93
CA THR A 48 -64.37 29.67 10.55
C THR A 48 -63.68 28.71 11.52
N ALA A 49 -64.45 27.95 12.30
CA ALA A 49 -63.93 27.06 13.34
C ALA A 49 -63.41 25.71 12.78
N GLY A 50 -63.85 25.28 11.61
CA GLY A 50 -63.35 24.07 10.93
C GLY A 50 -64.16 22.80 11.22
N ILE A 51 -63.62 21.65 10.84
CA ILE A 51 -64.37 20.37 10.71
C ILE A 51 -64.91 19.80 12.04
N ASP A 52 -64.27 20.14 13.16
CA ASP A 52 -64.71 19.73 14.50
C ASP A 52 -65.79 20.63 15.08
N SER A 53 -66.15 21.71 14.39
CA SER A 53 -67.27 22.56 14.76
C SER A 53 -68.60 21.90 14.39
N GLY A 54 -69.62 22.30 15.12
CA GLY A 54 -70.98 21.83 15.00
C GLY A 54 -71.95 22.84 15.58
N MET A 55 -73.22 22.49 15.54
CA MET A 55 -74.25 23.29 16.20
C MET A 55 -75.38 22.40 16.70
N THR A 56 -76.11 22.87 17.70
CA THR A 56 -77.27 22.14 18.22
C THR A 56 -78.50 22.42 17.37
N LYS A 57 -79.04 21.37 16.76
CA LYS A 57 -80.31 21.44 15.99
C LYS A 57 -81.52 21.15 16.86
N THR A 58 -81.30 20.50 18.00
CA THR A 58 -82.31 20.22 19.03
C THR A 58 -81.70 20.51 20.40
N THR A 59 -82.50 20.36 21.46
CA THR A 59 -82.03 20.45 22.85
C THR A 59 -81.17 19.28 23.28
N SER A 60 -81.00 18.24 22.44
CA SER A 60 -80.35 16.98 22.83
C SER A 60 -79.24 16.54 21.88
N ILE A 61 -79.07 17.21 20.74
CA ILE A 61 -78.16 16.78 19.67
C ILE A 61 -77.34 17.97 19.17
N ALA A 62 -76.01 17.82 19.20
CA ALA A 62 -75.06 18.64 18.47
C ALA A 62 -74.51 17.83 17.28
N SER A 63 -74.47 18.43 16.10
CA SER A 63 -73.94 17.75 14.90
C SER A 63 -72.96 18.65 14.15
N GLY A 64 -71.92 18.03 13.61
CA GLY A 64 -70.97 18.65 12.69
C GLY A 64 -71.57 18.92 11.31
N TYR A 65 -70.79 19.54 10.43
CA TYR A 65 -71.17 19.78 9.04
C TYR A 65 -71.60 18.47 8.36
N SER A 66 -72.75 18.50 7.67
CA SER A 66 -73.37 17.32 7.03
C SER A 66 -73.53 16.08 7.91
N GLY A 67 -73.55 16.23 9.24
CA GLY A 67 -73.68 15.10 10.17
C GLY A 67 -72.44 14.21 10.27
N GLN A 68 -71.27 14.68 9.82
CA GLN A 68 -70.01 13.93 9.89
C GLN A 68 -69.66 13.44 11.31
N TRP A 69 -70.19 14.12 12.32
CA TRP A 69 -70.20 13.64 13.69
C TRP A 69 -71.46 14.11 14.40
N THR A 70 -71.83 13.39 15.47
CA THR A 70 -72.95 13.75 16.33
C THR A 70 -72.60 13.46 17.78
N GLU A 71 -72.95 14.39 18.66
CA GLU A 71 -72.85 14.25 20.12
C GLU A 71 -74.21 14.51 20.75
N THR A 72 -74.49 13.82 21.86
CA THR A 72 -75.79 13.85 22.53
C THR A 72 -75.70 14.40 23.94
N SER A 73 -76.80 14.96 24.44
CA SER A 73 -76.89 15.49 25.81
C SER A 73 -76.68 14.43 26.90
N ALA A 74 -76.83 13.14 26.57
CA ALA A 74 -76.52 12.03 27.45
C ALA A 74 -75.00 11.91 27.74
N ASN A 75 -74.17 12.19 26.74
CA ASN A 75 -72.71 12.21 26.89
C ASN A 75 -72.20 13.59 27.32
N PHE A 76 -72.87 14.65 26.85
CA PHE A 76 -72.45 16.04 27.02
C PHE A 76 -73.66 16.91 27.44
N ASN A 77 -73.93 16.97 28.74
CA ASN A 77 -75.11 17.64 29.29
C ASN A 77 -75.14 19.19 29.13
N ASN A 78 -74.12 19.77 28.51
CA ASN A 78 -74.07 21.18 28.08
C ASN A 78 -74.75 21.43 26.73
N ILE A 79 -75.31 20.40 26.09
CA ILE A 79 -76.29 20.51 25.02
C ILE A 79 -77.66 20.70 25.66
N THR A 80 -78.17 21.92 25.64
CA THR A 80 -79.37 22.31 26.41
C THR A 80 -80.41 23.09 25.62
N SER A 81 -80.01 23.69 24.50
CA SER A 81 -80.88 24.55 23.70
C SER A 81 -80.54 24.43 22.22
N THR A 82 -81.54 24.55 21.35
CA THR A 82 -81.33 24.68 19.91
C THR A 82 -80.59 25.99 19.59
N GLY A 83 -79.56 25.93 18.75
CA GLY A 83 -78.80 27.10 18.30
C GLY A 83 -77.54 27.43 19.10
N GLN A 84 -77.00 26.50 19.88
CA GLN A 84 -75.66 26.62 20.45
C GLN A 84 -74.62 26.29 19.38
N LEU A 85 -73.52 27.03 19.35
CA LEU A 85 -72.33 26.60 18.62
C LEU A 85 -71.64 25.52 19.45
N ALA A 86 -71.21 24.44 18.81
CA ALA A 86 -70.53 23.32 19.44
C ALA A 86 -69.16 23.10 18.79
N PHE A 87 -68.20 22.57 19.55
CA PHE A 87 -66.88 22.23 19.04
C PHE A 87 -66.34 20.99 19.76
N ARG A 88 -66.00 19.94 19.00
CA ARG A 88 -65.38 18.73 19.56
C ARG A 88 -63.91 18.96 19.84
N VAL A 89 -63.46 18.47 20.98
CA VAL A 89 -62.05 18.46 21.38
C VAL A 89 -61.68 17.08 21.92
N GLY A 90 -60.39 16.82 22.10
CA GLY A 90 -59.90 15.55 22.62
C GLY A 90 -59.69 14.50 21.52
N PHE A 91 -59.78 13.22 21.88
CA PHE A 91 -59.34 12.11 21.03
C PHE A 91 -60.04 12.05 19.67
N ASN A 92 -61.34 12.35 19.61
CA ASN A 92 -62.13 12.33 18.37
C ASN A 92 -62.03 13.63 17.53
N SER A 93 -61.21 14.61 17.94
CA SER A 93 -60.97 15.85 17.20
C SER A 93 -59.85 15.68 16.17
N ALA A 94 -60.03 16.30 15.00
CA ALA A 94 -58.99 16.42 13.97
C ALA A 94 -57.73 17.13 14.48
N LEU A 95 -57.83 17.99 15.50
CA LEU A 95 -56.69 18.67 16.15
C LEU A 95 -55.75 17.70 16.88
N TYR A 96 -56.13 16.44 17.11
CA TYR A 96 -55.22 15.45 17.71
C TYR A 96 -54.22 14.87 16.68
N SER A 97 -54.38 15.16 15.39
CA SER A 97 -53.50 14.67 14.31
C SER A 97 -52.21 15.46 14.12
N VAL A 98 -52.03 16.61 14.80
CA VAL A 98 -50.81 17.44 14.73
C VAL A 98 -49.69 16.96 15.66
N TYR A 99 -49.95 15.99 16.54
CA TYR A 99 -48.93 15.42 17.44
C TYR A 99 -48.69 13.95 17.12
N LEU A 100 -47.43 13.53 17.16
CA LEU A 100 -47.06 12.11 17.17
C LEU A 100 -47.63 11.46 18.43
N ARG A 101 -48.44 10.40 18.29
CA ARG A 101 -48.96 9.68 19.45
C ARG A 101 -47.81 8.99 20.19
N ARG A 102 -47.73 9.23 21.50
CA ARG A 102 -46.69 8.64 22.38
C ARG A 102 -46.97 7.17 22.74
N ASP A 103 -48.17 6.70 22.49
CA ASP A 103 -48.62 5.35 22.83
C ASP A 103 -48.15 4.28 21.83
N GLY A 104 -47.61 4.69 20.68
CA GLY A 104 -47.09 3.79 19.64
C GLY A 104 -48.14 2.88 19.01
N THR A 105 -49.44 3.14 19.23
CA THR A 105 -50.51 2.22 18.83
C THR A 105 -50.79 2.24 17.32
N LEU A 106 -50.35 3.29 16.63
CA LEU A 106 -50.47 3.44 15.19
C LEU A 106 -49.14 3.88 14.58
N PRO A 107 -48.59 3.13 13.59
CA PRO A 107 -47.38 3.53 12.88
C PRO A 107 -47.65 4.75 11.98
N MET A 108 -46.61 5.52 11.69
CA MET A 108 -46.67 6.55 10.64
C MET A 108 -46.80 5.85 9.28
N THR A 109 -47.72 6.33 8.44
CA THR A 109 -47.90 5.81 7.07
C THR A 109 -47.16 6.65 6.01
N GLY A 110 -46.46 7.69 6.44
CA GLY A 110 -45.60 8.53 5.62
C GLY A 110 -44.40 9.01 6.43
N ASP A 111 -43.52 9.77 5.78
CA ASP A 111 -42.27 10.22 6.38
C ASP A 111 -42.48 11.28 7.48
N LEU A 112 -41.59 11.27 8.47
CA LEU A 112 -41.50 12.33 9.47
C LEU A 112 -40.54 13.41 8.98
N ASN A 113 -41.07 14.58 8.58
CA ASN A 113 -40.24 15.76 8.34
C ASN A 113 -40.26 16.68 9.58
N LEU A 114 -39.09 17.01 10.11
CA LEU A 114 -38.91 17.84 11.30
C LEU A 114 -38.50 19.28 10.97
N ASP A 115 -38.48 19.68 9.69
CA ASP A 115 -38.16 21.05 9.26
C ASP A 115 -36.85 21.59 9.87
N GLY A 116 -35.81 20.75 9.89
CA GLY A 116 -34.49 21.10 10.45
C GLY A 116 -34.40 21.09 11.99
N HIS A 117 -35.43 20.63 12.70
CA HIS A 117 -35.43 20.59 14.16
C HIS A 117 -34.70 19.35 14.71
N ASN A 118 -34.13 19.51 15.90
CA ASN A 118 -33.38 18.46 16.60
C ASN A 118 -34.30 17.38 17.19
N ILE A 119 -33.80 16.15 17.26
CA ILE A 119 -34.36 15.09 18.11
C ILE A 119 -33.35 14.77 19.20
N ASN A 120 -33.68 15.07 20.45
CA ASN A 120 -32.78 14.91 21.59
C ASN A 120 -33.15 13.69 22.43
N ASN A 121 -32.17 13.10 23.12
CA ASN A 121 -32.35 12.02 24.11
C ASN A 121 -33.03 10.74 23.57
N ILE A 122 -32.76 10.37 22.32
CA ILE A 122 -33.18 9.07 21.78
C ILE A 122 -32.31 7.97 22.40
N ALA A 123 -32.93 6.96 23.01
CA ALA A 123 -32.19 5.82 23.55
C ALA A 123 -31.59 4.94 22.45
N ASN A 124 -32.38 4.58 21.44
CA ASN A 124 -31.96 3.73 20.32
C ASN A 124 -32.63 4.18 19.01
N ILE A 125 -31.89 4.10 17.90
CA ILE A 125 -32.43 4.18 16.53
C ILE A 125 -32.10 2.85 15.85
N ASN A 126 -33.12 2.13 15.38
CA ASN A 126 -32.95 0.90 14.59
C ASN A 126 -33.48 1.12 13.17
N ALA A 127 -32.62 1.62 12.29
CA ALA A 127 -32.96 1.86 10.90
C ALA A 127 -32.73 0.60 10.05
N THR A 128 -33.71 0.21 9.24
CA THR A 128 -33.58 -0.88 8.25
C THR A 128 -33.11 -0.38 6.89
N GLY A 129 -33.24 0.93 6.63
CA GLY A 129 -32.75 1.62 5.45
C GLY A 129 -31.46 2.39 5.71
N ASN A 130 -31.16 3.34 4.83
CA ASN A 130 -29.97 4.17 4.92
C ASN A 130 -30.10 5.24 6.02
N ILE A 131 -28.98 5.57 6.67
CA ILE A 131 -28.82 6.78 7.47
C ILE A 131 -27.89 7.71 6.68
N THR A 132 -28.40 8.85 6.25
CA THR A 132 -27.64 9.85 5.52
C THR A 132 -27.49 11.10 6.39
N THR A 133 -26.25 11.49 6.68
CA THR A 133 -25.92 12.75 7.35
C THR A 133 -25.21 13.68 6.36
N THR A 134 -25.51 14.97 6.41
CA THR A 134 -24.83 16.00 5.59
C THR A 134 -23.64 16.63 6.33
N SER A 135 -23.46 16.30 7.60
CA SER A 135 -22.40 16.77 8.49
C SER A 135 -21.87 15.58 9.30
N ASP A 136 -21.34 15.85 10.49
CA ASP A 136 -20.63 14.86 11.30
C ASP A 136 -21.54 13.74 11.86
N LEU A 137 -20.97 12.53 11.90
CA LEU A 137 -21.48 11.42 12.71
C LEU A 137 -20.48 11.14 13.84
N GLN A 138 -20.89 11.41 15.08
CA GLN A 138 -20.10 11.06 16.26
C GLN A 138 -20.60 9.75 16.85
N ALA A 139 -19.75 8.72 16.85
CA ALA A 139 -20.08 7.41 17.40
C ALA A 139 -18.88 6.83 18.15
N ARG A 140 -19.13 6.14 19.27
CA ARG A 140 -18.06 5.45 20.03
C ARG A 140 -17.52 4.25 19.25
N ASN A 141 -18.41 3.45 18.68
CA ASN A 141 -18.09 2.24 17.93
C ASN A 141 -18.86 2.26 16.61
N ILE A 142 -18.18 1.99 15.49
CA ILE A 142 -18.78 1.84 14.17
C ILE A 142 -18.41 0.46 13.64
N LYS A 143 -19.42 -0.35 13.28
CA LYS A 143 -19.22 -1.66 12.65
C LYS A 143 -19.70 -1.58 11.21
N ALA A 144 -18.76 -1.48 10.27
CA ALA A 144 -19.06 -1.61 8.84
C ALA A 144 -18.95 -3.08 8.43
N THR A 145 -20.01 -3.64 7.85
CA THR A 145 -20.01 -5.00 7.28
C THR A 145 -19.69 -5.02 5.78
N GLY A 146 -19.71 -3.86 5.13
CA GLY A 146 -19.37 -3.66 3.72
C GLY A 146 -18.16 -2.74 3.53
N LYS A 147 -18.10 -2.05 2.39
CA LYS A 147 -17.06 -1.06 2.06
C LYS A 147 -17.15 0.14 3.01
N VAL A 148 -15.99 0.64 3.44
CA VAL A 148 -15.83 1.99 4.00
C VAL A 148 -15.26 2.87 2.89
N ASP A 149 -16.04 3.85 2.44
CA ASP A 149 -15.64 4.83 1.42
C ASP A 149 -15.41 6.18 2.10
N ALA A 150 -14.21 6.72 2.01
CA ALA A 150 -13.84 7.98 2.63
C ALA A 150 -13.19 8.89 1.58
N ASP A 151 -13.86 9.99 1.26
CA ASP A 151 -13.34 11.00 0.33
C ASP A 151 -12.21 11.84 0.96
N GLY A 152 -12.17 11.89 2.30
CA GLY A 152 -11.13 12.57 3.07
C GLY A 152 -10.22 11.62 3.85
N ASP A 153 -9.46 12.19 4.78
CA ASP A 153 -8.49 11.44 5.58
C ASP A 153 -9.16 10.53 6.61
N ILE A 154 -8.61 9.32 6.79
CA ILE A 154 -8.92 8.43 7.92
C ILE A 154 -7.80 8.59 8.94
N SER A 155 -8.09 9.34 10.02
CA SER A 155 -7.18 9.46 11.16
C SER A 155 -7.54 8.44 12.24
N SER A 156 -6.53 7.91 12.92
CA SER A 156 -6.74 7.07 14.10
C SER A 156 -5.85 7.57 15.24
N GLY A 157 -6.39 7.58 16.46
CA GLY A 157 -5.61 7.91 17.66
C GLY A 157 -4.67 6.78 18.10
N ARG A 158 -4.73 5.62 17.43
CA ARG A 158 -3.88 4.45 17.65
C ARG A 158 -3.49 3.82 16.31
N TYR A 159 -3.95 2.59 16.04
CA TYR A 159 -3.72 1.89 14.78
C TYR A 159 -5.00 1.83 13.96
N LEU A 160 -4.89 2.09 12.66
CA LEU A 160 -5.76 1.53 11.62
C LEU A 160 -5.27 0.11 11.35
N ILE A 161 -6.14 -0.88 11.50
CA ILE A 161 -5.77 -2.30 11.39
C ILE A 161 -6.62 -2.97 10.31
N ALA A 162 -5.97 -3.50 9.28
CA ALA A 162 -6.58 -4.41 8.32
C ALA A 162 -6.21 -5.85 8.71
N LYS A 163 -7.20 -6.65 9.13
CA LYS A 163 -6.99 -8.07 9.48
C LYS A 163 -7.40 -8.99 8.34
N SER A 164 -6.69 -10.11 8.21
CA SER A 164 -7.16 -11.27 7.44
C SER A 164 -8.39 -11.90 8.10
N LYS A 165 -9.21 -12.63 7.33
CA LYS A 165 -10.39 -13.36 7.83
C LYS A 165 -10.05 -14.35 8.95
N ASP A 166 -8.86 -14.93 8.89
CA ASP A 166 -8.38 -15.89 9.88
C ASP A 166 -7.68 -15.21 11.08
N GLU A 167 -7.66 -13.87 11.11
CA GLU A 167 -6.99 -13.01 12.12
C GLU A 167 -5.47 -13.22 12.31
N ASP A 168 -4.88 -14.17 11.58
CA ASP A 168 -3.46 -14.53 11.66
C ASP A 168 -2.49 -13.50 11.08
N ALA A 169 -3.00 -12.56 10.28
CA ALA A 169 -2.20 -11.54 9.61
C ALA A 169 -2.89 -10.19 9.67
N SER A 170 -2.12 -9.13 9.92
CA SER A 170 -2.61 -7.77 9.91
C SER A 170 -1.63 -6.77 9.32
N ILE A 171 -2.18 -5.72 8.70
CA ILE A 171 -1.47 -4.49 8.39
C ILE A 171 -1.90 -3.46 9.42
N LYS A 172 -0.94 -2.83 10.09
CA LYS A 172 -1.20 -1.78 11.08
C LYS A 172 -0.56 -0.48 10.64
N ILE A 173 -1.33 0.62 10.67
CA ILE A 173 -0.88 1.97 10.33
C ILE A 173 -1.20 2.89 11.51
N GLY A 174 -0.21 3.62 12.01
CA GLY A 174 -0.32 4.43 13.23
C GLY A 174 0.53 3.86 14.36
N GLY A 175 0.24 4.20 15.61
CA GLY A 175 1.06 3.82 16.77
C GLY A 175 0.28 3.94 18.08
N ASP A 176 0.66 3.18 19.10
CA ASP A 176 0.05 3.26 20.44
C ASP A 176 0.76 4.23 21.40
N GLY A 177 1.78 4.93 20.91
CA GLY A 177 2.60 5.86 21.70
C GLY A 177 3.71 5.19 22.51
N THR A 178 3.84 3.86 22.48
CA THR A 178 4.86 3.09 23.19
C THR A 178 5.49 2.03 22.28
N GLY A 179 6.54 2.40 21.53
CA GLY A 179 7.27 1.45 20.67
C GLY A 179 7.01 1.60 19.17
N ASN A 180 7.21 2.83 18.68
CA ASN A 180 7.77 3.27 17.39
C ASN A 180 7.66 2.37 16.14
N HIS A 181 6.45 1.95 15.78
CA HIS A 181 6.23 1.47 14.41
C HIS A 181 5.00 2.15 13.82
N ASN A 182 5.22 3.08 12.90
CA ASN A 182 4.14 3.81 12.24
C ASN A 182 3.42 2.95 11.18
N PHE A 183 4.07 1.87 10.72
CA PHE A 183 3.56 1.00 9.68
C PHE A 183 4.15 -0.41 9.85
N MET A 184 3.29 -1.42 10.00
CA MET A 184 3.71 -2.79 10.30
C MET A 184 2.91 -3.83 9.50
N PHE A 185 3.60 -4.92 9.18
CA PHE A 185 2.98 -6.18 8.77
C PHE A 185 3.25 -7.20 9.87
N GLU A 186 2.20 -7.73 10.48
CA GLU A 186 2.31 -8.72 11.56
C GLU A 186 1.62 -10.01 11.12
N SER A 187 2.28 -11.16 11.25
CA SER A 187 1.64 -12.47 11.15
C SER A 187 2.32 -13.51 12.01
N GLN A 188 1.52 -14.46 12.51
CA GLN A 188 2.00 -15.68 13.18
C GLN A 188 2.42 -16.78 12.18
N LYS A 189 2.25 -16.53 10.87
CA LYS A 189 2.60 -17.42 9.75
C LYS A 189 3.55 -16.69 8.79
N ARG A 190 3.70 -17.19 7.56
CA ARG A 190 4.49 -16.53 6.51
C ARG A 190 3.86 -15.20 6.11
N THR A 191 4.58 -14.10 6.30
CA THR A 191 4.24 -12.79 5.73
C THR A 191 4.85 -12.66 4.33
N SER A 192 4.04 -12.35 3.34
CA SER A 192 4.51 -11.90 2.03
C SER A 192 3.74 -10.66 1.63
N VAL A 193 4.45 -9.58 1.28
CA VAL A 193 3.86 -8.41 0.65
C VAL A 193 4.20 -8.47 -0.82
N VAL A 194 3.19 -8.54 -1.67
CA VAL A 194 3.36 -8.64 -3.12
C VAL A 194 2.77 -7.39 -3.75
N PHE A 195 3.55 -6.78 -4.64
CA PHE A 195 3.12 -5.63 -5.41
C PHE A 195 3.30 -5.94 -6.90
N PHE A 196 2.23 -5.84 -7.66
CA PHE A 196 2.22 -6.06 -9.10
C PHE A 196 1.37 -4.98 -9.77
N PRO A 197 1.81 -4.44 -10.91
CA PRO A 197 0.95 -3.59 -11.71
C PRO A 197 -0.22 -4.41 -12.29
N SER A 198 -1.37 -3.77 -12.48
CA SER A 198 -2.55 -4.42 -13.10
C SER A 198 -2.36 -4.75 -14.59
N VAL A 199 -1.35 -4.14 -15.23
CA VAL A 199 -0.99 -4.37 -16.63
C VAL A 199 0.51 -4.59 -16.75
N ASN A 200 0.91 -5.54 -17.61
CA ASN A 200 2.30 -6.02 -17.73
C ASN A 200 3.32 -4.94 -18.14
N SER A 201 2.87 -3.79 -18.64
CA SER A 201 3.73 -2.72 -19.15
C SER A 201 3.99 -1.58 -18.16
N ALA A 202 3.34 -1.59 -16.99
CA ALA A 202 3.47 -0.48 -16.04
C ALA A 202 4.67 -0.67 -15.11
N LEU A 203 5.47 0.40 -14.97
CA LEU A 203 6.57 0.44 -14.01
C LEU A 203 6.03 0.62 -12.59
N LEU A 204 6.49 -0.23 -11.68
CA LEU A 204 6.28 -0.06 -10.25
C LEU A 204 7.49 0.65 -9.65
N THR A 205 7.29 1.88 -9.19
CA THR A 205 8.38 2.72 -8.64
C THR A 205 8.21 2.94 -7.15
N TYR A 206 9.27 2.70 -6.37
CA TYR A 206 9.37 3.09 -4.97
C TYR A 206 10.41 4.21 -4.81
N LYS A 207 10.03 5.32 -4.15
CA LYS A 207 10.92 6.44 -3.86
C LYS A 207 11.04 6.63 -2.35
N PHE A 208 12.27 6.64 -1.86
CA PHE A 208 12.58 6.85 -0.45
C PHE A 208 13.47 8.08 -0.30
N ARG A 209 13.12 8.97 0.63
CA ARG A 209 13.98 10.10 1.04
C ARG A 209 14.70 9.69 2.32
N GLY A 210 15.86 9.03 2.18
CA GLY A 210 16.64 8.51 3.30
C GLY A 210 17.15 7.10 3.03
N ASN A 211 17.48 6.38 4.11
CA ASN A 211 18.06 5.05 4.06
C ASN A 211 16.99 3.96 4.00
N ILE A 212 17.35 2.82 3.41
CA ILE A 212 16.55 1.59 3.44
C ILE A 212 17.40 0.54 4.17
N ASN A 213 16.96 0.12 5.36
CA ASN A 213 17.61 -0.94 6.13
C ASN A 213 16.74 -2.20 6.07
N ILE A 214 17.33 -3.34 5.72
CA ILE A 214 16.62 -4.62 5.63
C ILE A 214 17.33 -5.61 6.55
N LEU A 215 16.74 -5.81 7.73
CA LEU A 215 17.35 -6.53 8.83
C LEU A 215 16.42 -7.66 9.30
N SER A 216 17.01 -8.70 9.89
CA SER A 216 16.30 -9.72 10.65
C SER A 216 15.82 -9.14 11.99
N PRO A 217 14.97 -9.85 12.75
CA PRO A 217 14.62 -9.45 14.11
C PRO A 217 15.83 -9.32 15.06
N SER A 218 16.93 -10.05 14.79
CA SER A 218 18.20 -9.93 15.53
C SER A 218 19.07 -8.77 15.06
N GLY A 219 18.67 -8.04 14.02
CA GLY A 219 19.43 -6.92 13.45
C GLY A 219 20.43 -7.32 12.36
N ASP A 220 20.43 -8.58 11.92
CA ASP A 220 21.34 -9.06 10.88
C ASP A 220 20.85 -8.65 9.50
N SER A 221 21.75 -8.26 8.59
CA SER A 221 21.38 -7.94 7.21
C SER A 221 20.72 -9.13 6.51
N VAL A 222 19.57 -8.89 5.88
CA VAL A 222 18.85 -9.88 5.07
C VAL A 222 19.10 -9.59 3.59
N GLY A 223 19.25 -10.64 2.78
CA GLY A 223 19.52 -10.50 1.36
C GLY A 223 18.36 -9.89 0.56
N VAL A 224 18.69 -9.04 -0.41
CA VAL A 224 17.77 -8.60 -1.46
C VAL A 224 17.99 -9.46 -2.71
N LYS A 225 16.95 -10.15 -3.16
CA LYS A 225 16.99 -10.90 -4.42
C LYS A 225 16.29 -10.12 -5.53
N LEU A 226 17.07 -9.61 -6.49
CA LEU A 226 16.57 -9.01 -7.72
C LEU A 226 16.46 -10.10 -8.79
N ASN A 227 15.25 -10.59 -9.05
CA ASN A 227 15.01 -11.67 -10.02
C ASN A 227 14.35 -11.10 -11.28
N GLY A 228 14.90 -11.43 -12.45
CA GLY A 228 14.41 -10.98 -13.75
C GLY A 228 15.54 -10.94 -14.77
N THR A 229 15.22 -11.01 -16.07
CA THR A 229 16.20 -11.02 -17.17
C THR A 229 17.15 -9.80 -17.15
N THR A 230 16.77 -8.71 -16.47
CA THR A 230 17.47 -7.42 -16.42
C THR A 230 17.68 -6.86 -15.01
N GLY A 231 17.67 -7.71 -13.97
CA GLY A 231 17.79 -7.26 -12.57
C GLY A 231 19.14 -6.58 -12.29
N ASN A 232 19.19 -5.25 -12.37
CA ASN A 232 20.39 -4.44 -12.23
C ASN A 232 20.41 -3.65 -10.90
N ILE A 233 21.61 -3.38 -10.38
CA ILE A 233 21.86 -2.42 -9.30
C ILE A 233 22.68 -1.27 -9.90
N THR A 234 22.15 -0.06 -9.84
CA THR A 234 22.86 1.16 -10.25
C THR A 234 23.08 2.03 -9.02
N ALA A 235 24.34 2.25 -8.65
CA ALA A 235 24.73 3.14 -7.55
C ALA A 235 25.53 4.32 -8.10
N SER A 236 25.23 5.53 -7.64
CA SER A 236 26.06 6.71 -7.92
C SER A 236 27.29 6.82 -7.00
N GLY A 237 27.30 6.05 -5.91
CA GLY A 237 28.40 5.93 -4.97
C GLY A 237 29.00 4.53 -4.96
N ASN A 238 29.49 4.10 -3.80
CA ASN A 238 30.18 2.82 -3.64
C ASN A 238 29.20 1.64 -3.56
N ILE A 239 29.67 0.47 -3.97
CA ILE A 239 29.06 -0.83 -3.68
C ILE A 239 30.05 -1.58 -2.80
N GLU A 240 29.68 -1.83 -1.54
CA GLU A 240 30.50 -2.53 -0.57
C GLU A 240 29.90 -3.92 -0.29
N ALA A 241 30.76 -4.94 -0.28
CA ALA A 241 30.38 -6.32 0.03
C ALA A 241 31.37 -6.91 1.03
N ALA A 242 30.86 -7.44 2.14
CA ALA A 242 31.68 -8.14 3.14
C ALA A 242 32.13 -9.55 2.69
N GLN A 243 31.53 -10.04 1.60
CA GLN A 243 31.83 -11.35 1.01
C GLN A 243 32.12 -11.18 -0.50
N ASN A 244 31.77 -12.18 -1.31
CA ASN A 244 32.10 -12.20 -2.73
C ASN A 244 31.14 -11.37 -3.59
N VAL A 245 31.68 -10.69 -4.61
CA VAL A 245 30.93 -10.18 -5.75
C VAL A 245 31.09 -11.15 -6.91
N LYS A 246 29.99 -11.76 -7.38
CA LYS A 246 30.00 -12.75 -8.48
C LYS A 246 29.15 -12.23 -9.64
N GLY A 247 29.73 -12.19 -10.83
CA GLY A 247 29.07 -11.81 -12.08
C GLY A 247 29.73 -12.50 -13.27
N ALA A 248 29.12 -12.39 -14.45
CA ALA A 248 29.69 -12.93 -15.68
C ALA A 248 30.98 -12.21 -16.09
N THR A 249 31.03 -10.88 -15.87
CA THR A 249 32.17 -10.02 -16.17
C THR A 249 32.35 -8.95 -15.10
N LEU A 250 33.56 -8.40 -15.01
CA LEU A 250 33.88 -7.18 -14.27
C LEU A 250 34.53 -6.21 -15.25
N GLU A 251 33.91 -5.05 -15.48
CA GLU A 251 34.46 -3.97 -16.29
C GLU A 251 34.78 -2.78 -15.39
N SER A 252 36.02 -2.30 -15.44
CA SER A 252 36.46 -1.11 -14.70
C SER A 252 36.91 -0.05 -15.69
N THR A 253 36.33 1.15 -15.60
CA THR A 253 36.75 2.31 -16.38
C THR A 253 38.03 2.97 -15.83
N GLY A 254 38.49 2.52 -14.67
CA GLY A 254 39.71 2.98 -13.99
C GLY A 254 40.60 1.81 -13.59
N ARG A 255 41.25 1.94 -12.43
CA ARG A 255 42.10 0.86 -11.88
C ARG A 255 41.26 -0.13 -11.09
N ALA A 256 41.45 -1.43 -11.36
CA ALA A 256 41.07 -2.49 -10.45
C ALA A 256 42.23 -2.75 -9.46
N THR A 257 41.97 -2.60 -8.15
CA THR A 257 42.94 -2.91 -7.11
C THR A 257 42.47 -4.13 -6.34
N VAL A 258 43.35 -5.13 -6.18
CA VAL A 258 43.09 -6.32 -5.36
C VAL A 258 44.04 -6.33 -4.16
N GLY A 259 43.57 -6.82 -3.02
CA GLY A 259 44.37 -6.84 -1.78
C GLY A 259 45.41 -7.95 -1.71
N GLU A 260 45.16 -9.08 -2.39
CA GLU A 260 46.01 -10.27 -2.32
C GLU A 260 46.43 -10.74 -3.73
N PHE A 261 45.64 -11.59 -4.38
CA PHE A 261 45.98 -12.16 -5.69
C PHE A 261 44.81 -12.08 -6.68
N VAL A 262 45.13 -11.87 -7.97
CA VAL A 262 44.18 -12.11 -9.06
C VAL A 262 44.28 -13.56 -9.51
N GLN A 263 43.23 -14.34 -9.28
CA GLN A 263 43.15 -15.71 -9.78
C GLN A 263 42.42 -15.77 -11.13
N LEU A 264 43.13 -16.18 -12.17
CA LEU A 264 42.57 -16.40 -13.50
C LEU A 264 42.15 -17.88 -13.63
N ASN A 265 40.85 -18.15 -13.64
CA ASN A 265 40.36 -19.53 -13.74
C ASN A 265 40.41 -20.11 -15.17
N GLY A 266 40.37 -19.25 -16.19
CA GLY A 266 40.55 -19.65 -17.58
C GLY A 266 41.95 -20.22 -17.81
N GLN A 267 42.02 -21.37 -18.49
CA GLN A 267 43.27 -22.01 -18.88
C GLN A 267 43.51 -21.80 -20.38
N ALA A 268 44.78 -21.61 -20.74
CA ALA A 268 45.22 -21.45 -22.11
C ALA A 268 46.50 -22.26 -22.37
N GLU A 269 46.76 -22.55 -23.64
CA GLU A 269 47.94 -23.26 -24.11
C GLU A 269 48.79 -22.36 -24.99
N VAL A 270 50.11 -22.44 -24.82
CA VAL A 270 51.07 -21.69 -25.63
C VAL A 270 50.88 -22.05 -27.12
N GLY A 271 50.92 -21.04 -27.99
CA GLY A 271 50.78 -21.22 -29.44
C GLY A 271 49.34 -21.34 -29.93
N LYS A 272 48.33 -21.40 -29.05
CA LYS A 272 46.91 -21.36 -29.44
C LYS A 272 46.42 -19.94 -29.68
N VAL A 273 45.41 -19.81 -30.53
CA VAL A 273 44.74 -18.54 -30.83
C VAL A 273 44.07 -17.98 -29.56
N CYS A 274 44.17 -16.66 -29.37
CA CYS A 274 43.47 -15.92 -28.32
C CYS A 274 42.65 -14.78 -28.92
N GLN A 275 41.53 -14.44 -28.27
CA GLN A 275 40.51 -13.56 -28.84
C GLN A 275 40.90 -12.07 -28.92
N SER A 276 41.69 -11.59 -27.96
CA SER A 276 42.08 -10.18 -27.89
C SER A 276 43.47 -10.01 -27.28
N ASN A 277 44.28 -9.16 -27.90
CA ASN A 277 45.63 -8.86 -27.44
C ASN A 277 45.60 -8.20 -26.05
N GLY A 278 46.58 -8.55 -25.21
CA GLY A 278 46.71 -8.04 -23.85
C GLY A 278 45.95 -8.83 -22.80
N LEU A 279 45.13 -9.82 -23.19
CA LEU A 279 44.54 -10.76 -22.23
C LEU A 279 45.65 -11.49 -21.46
N GLN A 280 45.50 -11.53 -20.14
CA GLN A 280 46.35 -12.33 -19.26
C GLN A 280 45.64 -13.65 -18.96
N GLY A 281 46.40 -14.74 -18.96
CA GLY A 281 45.89 -16.09 -18.74
C GLY A 281 46.91 -16.96 -18.02
N ARG A 282 46.61 -18.25 -17.89
CA ARG A 282 47.56 -19.22 -17.35
C ARG A 282 47.46 -20.57 -18.03
N THR A 283 48.55 -21.34 -17.98
CA THR A 283 48.50 -22.78 -18.28
C THR A 283 47.81 -23.55 -17.15
N ALA A 284 47.45 -24.82 -17.41
CA ALA A 284 46.94 -25.72 -16.38
C ALA A 284 47.89 -25.85 -15.17
N LYS A 285 49.21 -25.72 -15.40
CA LYS A 285 50.26 -25.74 -14.36
C LYS A 285 50.48 -24.39 -13.67
N GLY A 286 49.73 -23.35 -14.03
CA GLY A 286 49.80 -22.04 -13.39
C GLY A 286 50.83 -21.06 -13.97
N LYS A 287 51.53 -21.39 -15.06
CA LYS A 287 52.42 -20.43 -15.73
C LYS A 287 51.61 -19.29 -16.35
N ILE A 288 51.99 -18.04 -16.11
CA ILE A 288 51.35 -16.86 -16.70
C ILE A 288 51.55 -16.83 -18.21
N LEU A 289 50.50 -16.46 -18.92
CA LEU A 289 50.46 -16.27 -20.37
C LEU A 289 49.92 -14.87 -20.70
N SER A 290 50.41 -14.30 -21.80
CA SER A 290 49.88 -13.08 -22.40
C SER A 290 49.48 -13.35 -23.84
N CYS A 291 48.30 -12.86 -24.24
CA CYS A 291 47.87 -12.87 -25.62
C CYS A 291 48.60 -11.77 -26.40
N VAL A 292 49.44 -12.15 -27.36
CA VAL A 292 50.23 -11.23 -28.18
C VAL A 292 50.03 -11.61 -29.64
N ASN A 293 49.63 -10.65 -30.47
CA ASN A 293 49.35 -10.85 -31.89
C ASN A 293 48.39 -12.02 -32.18
N GLY A 294 47.35 -12.17 -31.35
CA GLY A 294 46.32 -13.20 -31.50
C GLY A 294 46.75 -14.60 -31.07
N VAL A 295 47.92 -14.76 -30.43
CA VAL A 295 48.42 -16.05 -29.95
C VAL A 295 48.82 -15.98 -28.48
N TRP A 296 48.50 -17.03 -27.72
CA TRP A 296 48.95 -17.19 -26.34
C TRP A 296 50.46 -17.43 -26.28
N THR A 297 51.17 -16.52 -25.63
CA THR A 297 52.62 -16.58 -25.42
C THR A 297 52.91 -16.67 -23.93
N GLY A 298 53.96 -17.38 -23.55
CA GLY A 298 54.46 -17.45 -22.18
C GLY A 298 55.91 -16.99 -22.10
N SER A 299 56.40 -16.71 -20.90
CA SER A 299 57.83 -16.46 -20.69
C SER A 299 58.63 -17.66 -21.17
N VAL A 300 59.53 -17.45 -22.13
CA VAL A 300 60.47 -18.47 -22.61
C VAL A 300 61.39 -18.81 -21.44
N GLN A 301 61.29 -20.04 -20.93
CA GLN A 301 62.22 -20.57 -19.95
C GLN A 301 63.24 -21.46 -20.67
N ILE A 302 64.45 -21.54 -20.11
CA ILE A 302 65.50 -22.45 -20.58
C ILE A 302 65.56 -23.67 -19.66
N ASN A 303 65.77 -24.87 -20.19
CA ASN A 303 65.98 -26.05 -19.39
C ASN A 303 67.46 -26.15 -18.97
N ASN A 304 67.78 -25.58 -17.81
CA ASN A 304 69.14 -25.57 -17.27
C ASN A 304 69.77 -26.96 -17.14
N SER A 305 68.98 -28.01 -16.90
CA SER A 305 69.50 -29.37 -16.73
C SER A 305 69.97 -30.01 -18.05
N GLN A 306 69.56 -29.46 -19.19
CA GLN A 306 69.91 -29.94 -20.52
C GLN A 306 70.87 -28.99 -21.25
N CYS A 307 71.33 -27.94 -20.59
CA CYS A 307 72.33 -27.07 -21.15
C CYS A 307 73.69 -27.76 -21.24
N LYS A 308 74.41 -27.54 -22.34
CA LYS A 308 75.72 -28.14 -22.55
C LYS A 308 76.63 -27.22 -23.35
N TRP A 309 77.92 -27.44 -23.16
CA TRP A 309 78.96 -26.78 -23.95
C TRP A 309 79.01 -27.38 -25.34
N PHE A 310 79.14 -26.49 -26.33
CA PHE A 310 79.38 -26.85 -27.71
C PHE A 310 80.67 -26.17 -28.16
N SER A 311 81.53 -26.97 -28.78
CA SER A 311 82.77 -26.51 -29.39
C SER A 311 82.59 -26.42 -30.90
N PRO A 312 83.28 -25.49 -31.58
CA PRO A 312 83.32 -25.44 -33.03
C PRO A 312 83.87 -26.75 -33.61
N ALA A 313 83.40 -27.15 -34.80
CA ALA A 313 83.82 -28.40 -35.43
C ALA A 313 85.34 -28.41 -35.75
N ASN A 314 85.92 -27.23 -35.96
CA ASN A 314 87.35 -26.98 -36.19
C ASN A 314 88.05 -26.44 -34.92
N ALA A 315 87.55 -26.74 -33.72
CA ALA A 315 88.08 -26.25 -32.43
C ALA A 315 89.60 -26.42 -32.27
N PHE A 316 90.14 -27.54 -32.73
CA PHE A 316 91.56 -27.93 -32.62
C PHE A 316 92.27 -27.92 -33.98
N SER A 317 91.72 -27.21 -34.95
CA SER A 317 92.37 -27.07 -36.25
C SER A 317 93.44 -25.99 -36.18
N TYR A 318 94.65 -26.36 -36.58
CA TYR A 318 95.79 -25.46 -36.73
C TYR A 318 95.48 -24.37 -37.77
N PHE A 319 95.70 -23.12 -37.39
CA PHE A 319 95.67 -22.00 -38.31
C PHE A 319 97.09 -21.78 -38.83
N GLY A 320 97.28 -22.01 -40.13
CA GLY A 320 98.61 -21.99 -40.78
C GLY A 320 99.46 -20.75 -40.47
N GLU A 321 100.77 -20.86 -40.72
CA GLU A 321 101.82 -19.84 -40.45
C GLU A 321 101.68 -18.48 -41.19
N TYR A 322 100.59 -18.22 -41.91
CA TYR A 322 100.45 -17.04 -42.78
C TYR A 322 99.80 -15.86 -42.05
N SER A 323 100.61 -14.86 -41.68
CA SER A 323 100.10 -13.60 -41.12
C SER A 323 99.24 -12.85 -42.16
N GLY A 324 97.99 -12.54 -41.82
CA GLY A 324 97.10 -11.68 -42.61
C GLY A 324 95.85 -12.34 -43.22
N GLN A 325 95.61 -13.64 -42.98
CA GLN A 325 94.33 -14.29 -43.32
C GLN A 325 93.35 -14.27 -42.14
N LEU A 326 92.05 -14.14 -42.44
CA LEU A 326 90.99 -14.29 -41.45
C LEU A 326 90.79 -15.78 -41.15
N HIS A 327 90.92 -16.14 -39.88
CA HIS A 327 90.73 -17.48 -39.38
C HIS A 327 89.57 -17.50 -38.37
N GLU A 328 88.52 -18.28 -38.65
CA GLU A 328 87.33 -18.35 -37.79
C GLU A 328 87.02 -19.80 -37.36
N LYS A 329 86.65 -19.96 -36.09
CA LYS A 329 86.10 -21.21 -35.53
C LYS A 329 84.63 -20.99 -35.12
N PRO A 330 83.68 -20.97 -36.08
CA PRO A 330 82.30 -20.59 -35.80
C PRO A 330 81.58 -21.68 -35.01
N ILE A 331 80.79 -21.27 -34.01
CA ILE A 331 79.89 -22.15 -33.29
C ILE A 331 78.56 -21.43 -33.03
N ILE A 332 77.46 -22.15 -33.25
CA ILE A 332 76.08 -21.66 -33.09
C ILE A 332 75.32 -22.72 -32.30
N CYS A 333 74.39 -22.29 -31.44
CA CYS A 333 73.53 -23.22 -30.73
C CYS A 333 72.66 -24.03 -31.71
N PRO A 334 72.42 -25.32 -31.44
CA PRO A 334 71.47 -26.10 -32.23
C PRO A 334 70.07 -25.46 -32.25
N ALA A 335 69.28 -25.76 -33.27
CA ALA A 335 67.89 -25.32 -33.34
C ALA A 335 67.12 -25.70 -32.06
N GLY A 336 66.37 -24.75 -31.50
CA GLY A 336 65.66 -24.91 -30.23
C GLY A 336 66.49 -24.68 -28.98
N TYR A 337 67.76 -24.28 -29.12
CA TYR A 337 68.63 -23.84 -28.03
C TYR A 337 68.95 -22.35 -28.17
N ILE A 338 69.19 -21.69 -27.04
CA ILE A 338 69.67 -20.30 -26.97
C ILE A 338 71.05 -20.25 -26.30
N MET A 339 71.92 -19.36 -26.77
CA MET A 339 73.23 -19.14 -26.13
C MET A 339 73.02 -18.42 -24.81
N THR A 340 73.49 -19.01 -23.72
CA THR A 340 73.38 -18.46 -22.36
C THR A 340 74.73 -18.13 -21.74
N GLY A 341 75.83 -18.57 -22.38
CA GLY A 341 77.18 -18.24 -21.97
C GLY A 341 78.20 -18.59 -23.05
N SER A 342 79.43 -18.14 -22.84
CA SER A 342 80.59 -18.55 -23.62
C SER A 342 81.79 -18.70 -22.69
N LYS A 343 82.78 -19.49 -23.10
CA LYS A 343 84.11 -19.52 -22.49
C LYS A 343 85.14 -19.55 -23.60
N MET A 344 86.24 -18.83 -23.39
CA MET A 344 87.40 -18.95 -24.24
C MET A 344 88.26 -20.11 -23.74
N TRP A 345 88.68 -20.96 -24.65
CA TRP A 345 89.64 -22.02 -24.43
C TRP A 345 90.95 -21.62 -25.10
N GLY A 346 92.07 -21.77 -24.41
CA GLY A 346 93.40 -21.46 -24.90
C GLY A 346 94.44 -22.26 -24.13
N TRP A 347 95.49 -22.71 -24.81
CA TRP A 347 96.59 -23.47 -24.23
C TRP A 347 97.86 -22.60 -24.24
N ALA A 348 98.62 -22.61 -23.15
CA ALA A 348 99.66 -21.61 -22.90
C ALA A 348 100.98 -21.81 -23.67
N GLU A 349 101.15 -22.96 -24.35
CA GLU A 349 102.36 -23.28 -25.12
C GLU A 349 101.95 -23.58 -26.58
N ASP A 350 102.40 -22.71 -27.50
CA ASP A 350 102.13 -22.71 -28.95
C ASP A 350 100.66 -22.40 -29.36
N VAL A 351 100.47 -21.18 -29.89
CA VAL A 351 99.24 -20.34 -29.90
C VAL A 351 98.20 -20.73 -30.98
N ASP A 352 97.98 -22.03 -31.22
CA ASP A 352 97.14 -22.47 -32.35
C ASP A 352 95.87 -23.26 -31.97
N ASP A 353 95.60 -23.39 -30.66
CA ASP A 353 94.46 -24.16 -30.12
C ASP A 353 93.37 -23.29 -29.45
N GLU A 354 93.37 -21.97 -29.67
CA GLU A 354 92.34 -21.09 -29.12
C GLU A 354 90.99 -21.26 -29.83
N HIS A 355 89.92 -21.43 -29.06
CA HIS A 355 88.55 -21.40 -29.57
C HIS A 355 87.58 -20.89 -28.51
N VAL A 356 86.37 -20.53 -28.94
CA VAL A 356 85.28 -20.18 -28.02
C VAL A 356 84.28 -21.32 -28.00
N ASP A 357 84.10 -21.90 -26.82
CA ASP A 357 82.98 -22.79 -26.55
C ASP A 357 81.76 -21.95 -26.15
N ILE A 358 80.57 -22.37 -26.58
CA ILE A 358 79.32 -21.71 -26.22
C ILE A 358 78.46 -22.63 -25.36
N TYR A 359 77.82 -22.06 -24.35
CA TYR A 359 76.87 -22.77 -23.51
C TYR A 359 75.48 -22.54 -24.08
N CYS A 360 74.86 -23.62 -24.53
CA CYS A 360 73.55 -23.57 -25.17
C CYS A 360 72.54 -24.31 -24.32
N CYS A 361 71.38 -23.68 -24.11
CA CYS A 361 70.28 -24.23 -23.33
C CYS A 361 69.03 -24.43 -24.18
N PRO A 362 68.36 -25.59 -24.13
CA PRO A 362 67.12 -25.77 -24.86
C PRO A 362 66.00 -24.95 -24.21
N LEU A 363 65.05 -24.49 -25.02
CA LEU A 363 63.83 -23.86 -24.51
C LEU A 363 62.96 -24.90 -23.77
N SER A 364 62.26 -24.49 -22.71
CA SER A 364 61.49 -25.36 -21.79
C SER A 364 60.01 -25.06 -21.71
#